data_AF-A0A7C6U7R7-F1
#
_entry.id   AF-A0A7C6U7R7-F1
#
_cell.length_a   1.000
_cell.length_b   1.000
_cell.length_c   1.000
_cell.angle_alpha   90.00
_cell.angle_beta   90.00
_cell.angle_gamma   90.00
#
_symmetry.space_group_name_H-M   'P 1'
#
loop_
_entity.id
_entity.type
_entity.pdbx_description
1 polymer ?
#
loop_
_entity_poly.entity_id
_entity_poly.type
_entity_poly.pdbx_seq_one_letter_code
_entity_poly.pdbx_strand_id
1 'polypeptide(L)' 'WLARRGYDPAYGARPLRRLVQQAIGDQLARKLLGGEVRDGDAVHVSLAEDGEALVLA' A
#
# COMPACT_ATOMS: atom_id res chain seq x y z
N TRP A 1 -3.39 9.52 3.23
CA TRP A 1 -1.95 9.43 2.95
C TRP A 1 -1.69 9.27 1.46
N LEU A 2 -2.25 8.23 0.81
CA LEU A 2 -2.07 7.96 -0.62
C LEU A 2 -2.42 9.14 -1.54
N ALA A 3 -3.61 9.73 -1.39
CA ALA A 3 -4.01 10.87 -2.23
C ALA A 3 -3.09 12.10 -2.06
N ARG A 4 -2.54 12.33 -0.87
CA ARG A 4 -1.60 13.44 -0.62
C ARG A 4 -0.22 13.20 -1.24
N ARG A 5 0.25 11.95 -1.26
CA ARG A 5 1.59 11.59 -1.78
C ARG A 5 1.62 11.14 -3.23
N GLY A 6 0.50 10.65 -3.77
CA GLY A 6 0.41 10.06 -5.10
C GLY A 6 -0.36 10.91 -6.12
N TYR A 7 -0.86 12.08 -5.70
CA TYR A 7 -1.49 13.03 -6.62
C TYR A 7 -0.49 14.10 -7.03
N ASP A 8 -0.28 14.23 -8.34
CA ASP A 8 0.45 15.33 -8.92
C ASP A 8 -0.48 16.05 -9.91
N PRO A 9 -0.75 17.36 -9.75
CA PRO A 9 -1.61 18.11 -10.67
C PRO A 9 -1.19 18.01 -12.14
N ALA A 10 0.10 17.91 -12.43
CA ALA A 10 0.63 17.81 -13.80
C ALA A 10 0.42 16.42 -14.41
N TYR A 11 0.34 15.37 -13.57
CA TYR A 11 0.24 13.97 -14.02
C TYR A 11 -1.07 13.27 -13.62
N GLY A 12 -1.96 13.98 -12.93
CA GLY A 12 -3.20 13.45 -12.38
C GLY A 12 -2.96 12.31 -11.39
N ALA A 13 -3.84 11.29 -11.43
CA ALA A 13 -3.74 10.11 -10.57
C ALA A 13 -2.75 9.04 -11.07
N ARG A 14 -2.00 9.28 -12.16
CA ARG A 14 -1.04 8.29 -12.67
C ARG A 14 0.02 7.87 -11.64
N PRO A 15 0.63 8.80 -10.86
CA PRO A 15 1.58 8.43 -9.81
C PRO A 15 0.93 7.62 -8.68
N LEU A 16 -0.38 7.83 -8.43
CA LEU A 16 -1.12 7.16 -7.36
C LEU A 16 -1.15 5.65 -7.54
N ARG A 17 -1.35 5.16 -8.77
CA ARG A 17 -1.35 3.72 -9.05
C ARG A 17 0.00 3.09 -8.69
N ARG A 18 1.10 3.74 -9.05
CA ARG A 18 2.45 3.27 -8.72
C ARG A 18 2.69 3.29 -7.21
N LEU A 19 2.28 4.37 -6.54
CA LEU A 19 2.41 4.49 -5.09
C LEU A 19 1.64 3.38 -4.36
N VAL A 20 0.42 3.06 -4.79
CA VAL A 20 -0.38 1.96 -4.21
C VAL A 20 0.34 0.62 -4.38
N GLN A 21 0.88 0.34 -5.56
CA GLN A 21 1.62 -0.91 -5.81
C GLN A 21 2.84 -1.03 -4.87
N GLN A 22 3.64 0.03 -4.76
CA GLN A 22 4.85 0.01 -3.93
C GLN A 22 4.54 -0.02 -2.43
N ALA A 23 3.53 0.74 -1.99
CA ALA A 23 3.22 0.87 -0.57
C ALA A 23 2.42 -0.32 -0.04
N ILE A 24 1.54 -0.94 -0.83
CA ILE A 24 0.65 -2.02 -0.40
C ILE A 24 1.02 -3.35 -1.09
N GLY A 25 1.12 -3.33 -2.42
CA GLY A 25 1.35 -4.53 -3.22
C GLY A 25 2.66 -5.25 -2.87
N ASP A 26 3.75 -4.49 -2.74
CA ASP A 26 5.07 -5.07 -2.42
C ASP A 26 5.10 -5.69 -0.99
N GLN A 27 4.39 -5.08 -0.03
CA GLN A 27 4.27 -5.63 1.32
C GLN A 27 3.40 -6.89 1.34
N LEU A 28 2.27 -6.87 0.63
CA LEU A 28 1.38 -8.01 0.49
C LEU A 28 2.10 -9.19 -0.16
N ALA A 29 2.88 -8.94 -1.22
CA ALA A 29 3.67 -9.96 -1.88
C ALA A 29 4.66 -10.63 -0.93
N ARG A 30 5.33 -9.87 -0.06
CA ARG A 30 6.23 -10.43 0.95
C ARG A 30 5.49 -11.29 1.96
N LYS A 31 4.33 -10.85 2.45
CA LYS A 31 3.50 -11.62 3.40
C LYS A 31 2.93 -12.90 2.78
N LEU A 32 2.53 -12.86 1.52
CA LEU A 32 2.11 -14.04 0.75
C LEU A 32 3.27 -15.05 0.62
N LEU A 33 4.45 -14.57 0.21
CA LEU A 33 5.65 -15.43 0.07
C LEU A 33 6.13 -15.97 1.42
N GLY A 34 5.96 -15.21 2.50
CA GLY A 34 6.24 -15.64 3.88
C GLY A 34 5.21 -16.60 4.46
N GLY A 35 4.06 -16.80 3.80
CA GLY A 35 2.97 -17.65 4.26
C GLY A 35 2.13 -17.05 5.40
N GLU A 36 2.32 -15.76 5.71
CA GLU A 36 1.54 -15.00 6.70
C GLU A 36 0.13 -14.69 6.19
N VAL A 37 -0.03 -14.52 4.88
CA VAL A 37 -1.31 -14.25 4.21
C VAL A 37 -1.55 -15.36 3.20
N ARG A 38 -2.80 -15.82 3.09
CA ARG A 38 -3.22 -16.87 2.16
C ARG A 38 -4.38 -16.41 1.29
N ASP A 39 -4.63 -17.16 0.23
CA ASP A 39 -5.77 -16.92 -0.63
C ASP A 39 -7.08 -16.99 0.17
N GLY A 40 -7.89 -15.95 0.03
CA GLY A 40 -9.15 -15.78 0.76
C GLY A 40 -9.05 -14.96 2.04
N ASP A 41 -7.84 -14.61 2.50
CA ASP A 41 -7.67 -13.76 3.68
C ASP A 41 -7.99 -12.29 3.36
N ALA A 42 -8.65 -11.63 4.32
CA ALA A 42 -8.89 -10.20 4.28
C ALA A 42 -7.80 -9.47 5.07
N VAL A 43 -6.94 -8.74 4.36
CA VAL A 43 -5.84 -7.96 4.96
C VAL A 43 -6.28 -6.52 5.18
N HIS A 44 -6.10 -5.99 6.39
CA HIS A 44 -6.41 -4.61 6.69
C HIS A 44 -5.20 -3.71 6.47
N VAL A 45 -5.40 -2.60 5.75
CA VAL A 45 -4.35 -1.59 5.55
C VAL A 45 -4.62 -0.41 6.48
N SER A 46 -3.63 -0.10 7.31
CA SER A 46 -3.70 1.01 8.27
C SER A 46 -2.55 2.00 8.05
N LEU A 47 -2.71 3.22 8.54
CA LEU A 47 -1.61 4.18 8.61
C LEU A 47 -0.71 3.81 9.79
N ALA A 48 0.61 3.82 9.59
CA ALA A 48 1.56 3.64 10.67
C ALA A 48 1.43 4.75 11.72
N GLU A 49 1.85 4.48 12.96
CA GLU A 49 1.75 5.44 14.07
C GLU A 49 2.49 6.74 13.81
N ASP A 50 3.58 6.69 13.04
CA ASP A 50 4.36 7.86 12.62
C ASP A 50 3.68 8.68 11.52
N GLY A 51 2.61 8.16 10.90
CA GLY A 51 1.90 8.80 9.80
C GLY A 51 2.66 8.80 8.46
N GLU A 52 3.82 8.14 8.39
CA GLU A 52 4.76 8.23 7.28
C GLU A 52 4.67 7.04 6.32
N ALA A 53 4.05 5.93 6.73
CA ALA A 53 3.89 4.72 5.92
C ALA A 53 2.52 4.04 6.09
N LEU A 54 2.20 3.12 5.18
CA LEU A 54 1.08 2.19 5.33
C LEU A 54 1.58 0.84 5.83
N VAL A 55 0.82 0.21 6.71
CA VAL A 55 1.12 -1.12 7.27
C VAL A 55 -0.04 -2.07 7.00
N LEU A 56 0.30 -3.33 6.75
CA LEU A 56 -0.66 -4.42 6.56
C LEU A 56 -0.77 -5.21 7.86
N ALA A 57 -1.98 -5.24 8.42
CA ALA A 57 -2.36 -6.01 9.60
C ALA A 57 -3.08 -7.30 9.19
#